data_AF-A0A955H9F9-F1
#
_entry.id   AF-A0A955H9F9-F1
#
_cell.length_a   1.000
_cell.length_b   1.000
_cell.length_c   1.000
_cell.angle_alpha   90.00
_cell.angle_beta   90.00
_cell.angle_gamma   90.00
#
_symmetry.space_group_name_H-M   'P 1'
#
loop_
_entity.id
_entity.type
_entity.pdbx_description
1 polymer ?
#
loop_
_entity_poly.entity_id
_entity_poly.type
_entity_poly.pdbx_seq_one_letter_code
_entity_poly.pdbx_strand_id
1 'polypeptide(L)'
;MSPSFLREILACISGVMVGGFFAHIFILPPVEHNHDLDIAHNEEYHVHTDFRIYIEDEQLDLSADKYKTTAKHEHGYETHLHDNEGGVEHIHAENVSFASFLDSIGLKLTDDCLTTDDQKEYCRDESNVLEMFVNGEQIDTISEYIPVDEDRILLYFGEPNNPKIEDYINEIPSDACLYSGTCPERGVAPPENCGLTCEL
;
A
#
# COMPACT_ATOMS: atom_id res chain seq x y z
N MET A 1 -34.96 -68.35 55.02
CA MET A 1 -36.27 -68.46 54.37
C MET A 1 -36.84 -67.04 54.34
N SER A 2 -37.05 -66.32 53.25
CA SER A 2 -36.78 -66.40 51.81
C SER A 2 -36.94 -64.95 51.28
N PRO A 3 -36.26 -64.54 50.21
CA PRO A 3 -36.30 -63.18 49.68
C PRO A 3 -37.44 -63.03 48.65
N SER A 4 -38.08 -61.86 48.58
CA SER A 4 -38.66 -61.26 47.36
C SER A 4 -39.59 -60.10 47.72
N PHE A 5 -39.07 -58.89 47.70
CA PHE A 5 -39.91 -57.70 47.69
C PHE A 5 -39.39 -56.76 46.59
N LEU A 6 -40.34 -56.28 45.79
CA LEU A 6 -40.22 -55.29 44.72
C LEU A 6 -39.41 -55.66 43.48
N ARG A 7 -40.15 -56.21 42.50
CA ARG A 7 -39.85 -56.14 41.07
C ARG A 7 -40.13 -54.71 40.58
N GLU A 8 -39.10 -53.89 40.51
CA GLU A 8 -38.99 -52.84 39.51
C GLU A 8 -37.73 -53.16 38.69
N ILE A 9 -37.78 -52.89 37.38
CA ILE A 9 -36.70 -52.90 36.37
C ILE A 9 -37.06 -53.80 35.16
N LEU A 10 -37.36 -53.09 34.05
CA LEU A 10 -37.31 -53.45 32.63
C LEU A 10 -38.22 -54.57 32.06
N ALA A 11 -39.08 -54.20 31.10
CA ALA A 11 -38.88 -54.55 29.67
C ALA A 11 -40.05 -54.08 28.76
N CYS A 12 -39.76 -53.05 27.96
CA CYS A 12 -39.92 -52.96 26.50
C CYS A 12 -41.02 -53.72 25.71
N ILE A 13 -41.76 -52.90 24.93
CA ILE A 13 -42.22 -53.10 23.53
C ILE A 13 -43.51 -53.90 23.31
N SER A 14 -44.62 -53.18 23.12
CA SER A 14 -45.47 -53.26 21.91
C SER A 14 -46.62 -52.25 22.01
N GLY A 15 -46.71 -51.33 21.05
CA GLY A 15 -47.78 -50.33 21.05
C GLY A 15 -47.55 -49.24 20.03
N VAL A 16 -47.74 -49.58 18.75
CA VAL A 16 -47.82 -48.65 17.63
C VAL A 16 -48.91 -47.61 17.93
N MET A 17 -48.53 -46.34 18.09
CA MET A 17 -49.43 -45.20 17.97
C MET A 17 -48.88 -44.28 16.90
N VAL A 18 -49.58 -44.35 15.77
CA VAL A 18 -49.61 -43.43 14.65
C VAL A 18 -49.61 -41.98 15.15
N GLY A 19 -48.64 -41.18 14.71
CA GLY A 19 -48.67 -39.72 14.87
C GLY A 19 -47.28 -39.10 14.73
N GLY A 20 -47.12 -38.21 13.76
CA GLY A 20 -45.90 -37.38 13.61
C GLY A 20 -44.87 -38.06 12.70
N PHE A 21 -44.91 -37.91 11.38
CA PHE A 21 -44.59 -36.68 10.65
C PHE A 21 -43.10 -36.30 10.83
N PHE A 22 -42.42 -36.21 9.69
CA PHE A 22 -41.04 -35.75 9.45
C PHE A 22 -39.88 -36.73 9.62
N ALA A 23 -39.59 -37.41 8.50
CA ALA A 23 -38.28 -37.38 7.84
C ALA A 23 -37.06 -37.11 8.74
N HIS A 24 -36.40 -38.18 9.18
CA HIS A 24 -34.97 -38.14 9.51
C HIS A 24 -34.17 -37.99 8.21
N ILE A 25 -34.13 -36.77 7.68
CA ILE A 25 -33.02 -36.34 6.82
C ILE A 25 -31.95 -35.82 7.78
N PHE A 26 -30.79 -36.46 7.74
CA PHE A 26 -29.54 -35.91 8.25
C PHE A 26 -29.34 -34.52 7.63
N ILE A 27 -29.70 -33.48 8.36
CA ILE A 27 -29.17 -32.14 8.15
C ILE A 27 -28.28 -31.90 9.36
N LEU A 28 -27.03 -32.38 9.26
CA LEU A 28 -25.98 -31.60 9.89
C LEU A 28 -26.16 -30.17 9.34
N PRO A 29 -26.15 -29.12 10.18
CA PRO A 29 -26.01 -27.78 9.62
C PRO A 29 -24.81 -27.83 8.67
N PRO A 30 -24.87 -27.20 7.48
CA PRO A 30 -23.63 -26.99 6.76
C PRO A 30 -22.67 -26.39 7.79
N VAL A 31 -21.56 -27.07 8.03
CA VAL A 31 -20.42 -26.42 8.65
C VAL A 31 -20.07 -25.37 7.62
N GLU A 32 -20.63 -24.19 7.84
CA GLU A 32 -20.27 -22.99 7.14
C GLU A 32 -18.82 -22.80 7.55
N HIS A 33 -17.92 -23.30 6.71
CA HIS A 33 -16.55 -22.84 6.71
C HIS A 33 -16.63 -21.37 6.27
N ASN A 34 -17.00 -20.51 7.21
CA ASN A 34 -16.48 -19.17 7.28
C ASN A 34 -14.99 -19.37 7.50
N HIS A 35 -14.28 -19.61 6.40
CA HIS A 35 -12.94 -19.10 6.29
C HIS A 35 -13.08 -17.59 6.12
N ASP A 36 -13.55 -16.91 7.18
CA ASP A 36 -12.88 -15.69 7.62
C ASP A 36 -11.52 -16.15 8.13
N LEU A 37 -10.68 -16.58 7.20
CA LEU A 37 -9.28 -16.25 7.30
C LEU A 37 -9.24 -14.77 6.96
N ASP A 38 -9.62 -13.99 7.97
CA ASP A 38 -9.12 -12.66 8.21
C ASP A 38 -7.60 -12.84 8.31
N ILE A 39 -6.95 -12.98 7.15
CA ILE A 39 -5.59 -12.51 7.03
C ILE A 39 -5.81 -11.02 7.15
N ALA A 40 -5.68 -10.52 8.38
CA ALA A 40 -5.36 -9.13 8.65
C ALA A 40 -4.20 -8.81 7.70
N HIS A 41 -4.52 -8.26 6.54
CA HIS A 41 -3.51 -7.61 5.73
C HIS A 41 -3.14 -6.41 6.56
N ASN A 42 -1.88 -6.39 6.89
CA ASN A 42 -1.36 -5.58 7.94
C ASN A 42 -1.51 -4.11 7.55
N GLU A 43 -2.34 -3.36 8.27
CA GLU A 43 -2.19 -1.90 8.34
C GLU A 43 -0.84 -1.49 8.98
N GLU A 44 0.02 -2.44 9.36
CA GLU A 44 1.32 -2.18 10.02
C GLU A 44 2.34 -1.51 9.10
N TYR A 45 2.17 -1.52 7.77
CA TYR A 45 3.09 -0.79 6.87
C TYR A 45 2.37 0.05 5.82
N HIS A 46 2.45 1.35 6.03
CA HIS A 46 1.84 2.39 5.21
C HIS A 46 2.75 3.61 5.31
N VAL A 47 3.35 3.99 4.19
CA VAL A 47 4.38 5.04 4.11
C VAL A 47 3.89 6.10 3.15
N HIS A 48 3.90 7.36 3.59
CA HIS A 48 3.66 8.51 2.74
C HIS A 48 4.96 9.30 2.61
N THR A 49 5.34 9.67 1.39
CA THR A 49 6.55 10.47 1.17
C THR A 49 6.25 11.58 0.15
N ASP A 50 6.76 12.76 0.44
CA ASP A 50 6.67 13.90 -0.48
C ASP A 50 7.88 13.86 -1.41
N PHE A 51 7.69 14.01 -2.71
CA PHE A 51 8.81 13.99 -3.65
C PHE A 51 8.66 14.98 -4.80
N ARG A 52 9.80 15.38 -5.36
CA ARG A 52 9.88 16.12 -6.62
C ARG A 52 11.02 15.60 -7.48
N ILE A 53 10.80 15.63 -8.79
CA ILE A 53 11.81 15.30 -9.80
C ILE A 53 12.06 16.55 -10.64
N TYR A 54 13.32 16.98 -10.73
CA TYR A 54 13.75 18.08 -11.58
C TYR A 54 14.72 17.59 -12.65
N ILE A 55 14.49 18.02 -13.88
CA ILE A 55 15.32 17.72 -15.05
C ILE A 55 15.68 19.07 -15.68
N GLU A 56 16.97 19.44 -15.67
CA GLU A 56 17.47 20.68 -16.27
C GLU A 56 16.69 21.94 -15.78
N ASP A 57 16.44 22.04 -14.47
CA ASP A 57 15.63 23.08 -13.81
C ASP A 57 14.12 23.08 -14.11
N GLU A 58 13.62 22.09 -14.83
CA GLU A 58 12.19 21.88 -15.05
C GLU A 58 11.66 20.79 -14.14
N GLN A 59 10.64 21.09 -13.34
CA GLN A 59 9.96 20.07 -12.54
C GLN A 59 9.18 19.13 -13.47
N LEU A 60 9.39 17.83 -13.31
CA LEU A 60 8.61 16.83 -14.02
C LEU A 60 7.14 16.86 -13.54
N ASP A 61 6.22 17.12 -14.46
CA ASP A 61 4.79 17.16 -14.17
C ASP A 61 4.20 15.74 -14.14
N LEU A 62 3.93 15.25 -12.93
CA LEU A 62 3.28 13.96 -12.69
C LEU A 62 1.77 14.08 -12.41
N SER A 63 1.14 15.25 -12.66
CA SER A 63 -0.28 15.48 -12.39
C SER A 63 -1.24 14.83 -13.39
N ALA A 64 -0.72 14.33 -14.51
CA ALA A 64 -1.52 13.69 -15.56
C ALA A 64 -2.11 12.35 -15.08
N ASP A 65 -3.34 12.04 -15.51
CA ASP A 65 -4.08 10.83 -15.11
C ASP A 65 -3.32 9.51 -15.38
N LYS A 66 -2.39 9.51 -16.35
CA LYS A 66 -1.57 8.34 -16.68
C LYS A 66 -0.58 7.93 -15.56
N TYR A 67 -0.19 8.87 -14.70
CA TYR A 67 0.67 8.61 -13.54
C TYR A 67 -0.17 8.34 -12.28
N LYS A 68 -1.48 8.62 -12.33
CA LYS A 68 -2.40 8.32 -11.24
C LYS A 68 -2.72 6.84 -11.27
N THR A 69 -2.37 6.15 -10.20
CA THR A 69 -2.69 4.74 -10.07
C THR A 69 -4.19 4.61 -9.83
N THR A 70 -4.93 4.15 -10.83
CA THR A 70 -6.27 3.61 -10.56
C THR A 70 -6.09 2.29 -9.81
N ALA A 71 -6.92 2.03 -8.79
CA ALA A 71 -6.96 0.84 -7.93
C ALA A 71 -6.85 -0.57 -8.57
N LYS A 72 -6.68 -0.66 -9.88
CA LYS A 72 -6.34 -1.86 -10.64
C LYS A 72 -5.29 -1.52 -11.70
N HIS A 73 -4.02 -1.90 -11.49
CA HIS A 73 -3.09 -2.17 -12.59
C HIS A 73 -2.11 -3.31 -12.27
N GLU A 74 -1.45 -3.76 -13.34
CA GLU A 74 -0.97 -5.10 -13.66
C GLU A 74 0.33 -5.53 -12.93
N HIS A 75 0.92 -4.66 -12.10
CA HIS A 75 2.24 -4.88 -11.49
C HIS A 75 2.34 -4.72 -9.96
N GLY A 76 1.22 -4.52 -9.25
CA GLY A 76 1.18 -4.58 -7.79
C GLY A 76 0.22 -3.54 -7.19
N TYR A 77 -0.49 -3.91 -6.14
CA TYR A 77 -1.48 -3.06 -5.44
C TYR A 77 -0.83 -2.07 -4.46
N GLU A 78 0.49 -1.92 -4.53
CA GLU A 78 1.29 -1.55 -3.37
C GLU A 78 1.85 -0.12 -3.41
N THR A 79 1.67 0.64 -4.50
CA THR A 79 2.09 2.06 -4.57
C THR A 79 1.18 2.90 -5.45
N HIS A 80 0.91 4.15 -5.06
CA HIS A 80 0.17 5.10 -5.88
C HIS A 80 0.45 6.59 -5.63
N LEU A 81 0.02 7.44 -6.56
CA LEU A 81 0.00 8.90 -6.37
C LEU A 81 -1.35 9.35 -5.79
N HIS A 82 -1.32 10.18 -4.76
CA HIS A 82 -2.52 10.74 -4.13
C HIS A 82 -3.07 11.99 -4.86
N ASP A 83 -4.40 12.05 -4.99
CA ASP A 83 -5.23 13.26 -5.09
C ASP A 83 -4.86 14.40 -6.08
N ASN A 84 -4.36 14.07 -7.27
CA ASN A 84 -4.13 15.04 -8.37
C ASN A 84 -3.02 16.09 -8.12
N GLU A 85 -2.33 16.02 -6.99
CA GLU A 85 -1.11 16.78 -6.71
C GLU A 85 0.04 15.78 -6.81
N GLY A 86 0.64 15.64 -8.01
CA GLY A 86 1.65 14.63 -8.34
C GLY A 86 2.99 14.78 -7.61
N GLY A 87 2.97 15.10 -6.32
CA GLY A 87 4.12 15.25 -5.43
C GLY A 87 4.00 14.49 -4.10
N VAL A 88 2.91 13.73 -3.87
CA VAL A 88 2.81 12.78 -2.73
C VAL A 88 2.77 11.36 -3.28
N GLU A 89 3.83 10.61 -3.00
CA GLU A 89 3.88 9.16 -3.20
C GLU A 89 3.29 8.46 -1.98
N HIS A 90 2.47 7.46 -2.27
CA HIS A 90 1.82 6.60 -1.31
C HIS A 90 2.27 5.16 -1.49
N ILE A 91 2.83 4.56 -0.45
CA ILE A 91 3.42 3.22 -0.48
C ILE A 91 2.71 2.33 0.55
N HIS A 92 2.12 1.24 0.09
CA HIS A 92 1.36 0.25 0.90
C HIS A 92 2.15 -1.04 1.15
N ALA A 93 3.42 -1.11 0.77
CA ALA A 93 4.25 -2.30 0.98
C ALA A 93 5.62 -2.01 1.57
N GLU A 94 6.05 -2.93 2.42
CA GLU A 94 7.39 -2.99 2.97
C GLU A 94 8.44 -3.19 1.86
N ASN A 95 9.57 -2.51 2.00
CA ASN A 95 10.76 -2.68 1.16
C ASN A 95 10.54 -2.37 -0.34
N VAL A 96 9.58 -1.50 -0.66
CA VAL A 96 9.48 -0.93 -2.01
C VAL A 96 10.48 0.20 -2.14
N SER A 97 11.40 0.08 -3.09
CA SER A 97 12.34 1.18 -3.38
C SER A 97 11.66 2.29 -4.17
N PHE A 98 12.16 3.51 -4.04
CA PHE A 98 11.71 4.65 -4.85
C PHE A 98 11.80 4.35 -6.35
N ALA A 99 12.85 3.63 -6.77
CA ALA A 99 13.00 3.18 -8.15
C ALA A 99 11.88 2.21 -8.59
N SER A 100 11.43 1.32 -7.69
CA SER A 100 10.34 0.37 -7.98
C SER A 100 8.99 1.10 -8.10
N PHE A 101 8.75 2.11 -7.27
CA PHE A 101 7.60 3.01 -7.41
C PHE A 101 7.62 3.73 -8.75
N LEU A 102 8.74 4.36 -9.12
CA LEU A 102 8.87 5.05 -10.40
C LEU A 102 8.58 4.11 -11.58
N ASP A 103 9.07 2.86 -11.53
CA ASP A 103 8.81 1.87 -12.59
C ASP A 103 7.31 1.57 -12.73
N SER A 104 6.58 1.55 -11.61
CA SER A 104 5.12 1.34 -11.58
C SER A 104 4.34 2.44 -12.32
N ILE A 105 4.87 3.67 -12.36
CA ILE A 105 4.30 4.82 -13.07
C ILE A 105 4.99 5.08 -14.42
N GLY A 106 5.81 4.14 -14.91
CA GLY A 106 6.42 4.17 -16.23
C GLY A 106 7.74 4.94 -16.34
N LEU A 107 8.36 5.28 -15.21
CA LEU A 107 9.67 5.93 -15.12
C LEU A 107 10.72 4.91 -14.64
N LYS A 108 11.92 4.88 -15.21
CA LYS A 108 12.97 3.96 -14.74
C LYS A 108 14.10 4.71 -14.08
N LEU A 109 14.49 4.28 -12.88
CA LEU A 109 15.61 4.85 -12.15
C LEU A 109 16.70 3.79 -11.94
N THR A 110 17.92 4.13 -12.32
CA THR A 110 19.16 3.45 -11.91
C THR A 110 20.04 4.43 -11.15
N ASP A 111 21.18 3.98 -10.63
CA ASP A 111 22.13 4.90 -9.97
C ASP A 111 22.70 5.97 -10.91
N ASP A 112 22.62 5.76 -12.23
CA ASP A 112 23.25 6.63 -13.22
C ASP A 112 22.26 7.27 -14.21
N CYS A 113 21.03 6.77 -14.33
CA CYS A 113 20.07 7.21 -15.34
C CYS A 113 18.63 7.30 -14.80
N LEU A 114 17.92 8.33 -15.27
CA LEU A 114 16.46 8.41 -15.24
C LEU A 114 15.91 8.26 -16.67
N THR A 115 14.99 7.32 -16.89
CA THR A 115 14.25 7.17 -18.15
C THR A 115 12.81 7.63 -17.94
N THR A 116 12.35 8.61 -18.71
CA THR A 116 10.95 9.08 -18.68
C THR A 116 10.04 8.19 -19.53
N ASP A 117 8.73 8.31 -19.35
CA ASP A 117 7.74 7.47 -20.02
C ASP A 117 7.72 7.65 -21.55
N ASP A 118 8.16 8.81 -22.04
CA ASP A 118 8.42 9.08 -23.46
C ASP A 118 9.72 8.47 -24.01
N GLN A 119 10.39 7.61 -23.21
CA GLN A 119 11.65 6.92 -23.52
C GLN A 119 12.86 7.84 -23.66
N LYS A 120 12.81 9.08 -23.14
CA LYS A 120 13.99 9.94 -23.04
C LYS A 120 14.83 9.51 -21.84
N GLU A 121 16.14 9.39 -22.04
CA GLU A 121 17.10 9.02 -21.00
C GLU A 121 17.94 10.21 -20.58
N TYR A 122 18.09 10.36 -19.27
CA TYR A 122 18.86 11.39 -18.60
C TYR A 122 19.92 10.71 -17.73
N CYS A 123 21.10 10.50 -18.31
CA CYS A 123 22.19 9.76 -17.67
C CYS A 123 23.34 10.69 -17.29
N ARG A 124 24.01 10.38 -16.18
CA ARG A 124 25.22 11.07 -15.73
C ARG A 124 26.26 11.11 -16.86
N ASP A 125 26.87 12.27 -17.06
CA ASP A 125 27.93 12.47 -18.04
C ASP A 125 28.98 13.50 -17.54
N GLU A 126 29.81 14.05 -18.44
CA GLU A 126 30.84 15.03 -18.06
C GLU A 126 30.27 16.39 -17.59
N SER A 127 29.02 16.71 -17.96
CA SER A 127 28.35 17.99 -17.71
C SER A 127 27.15 17.87 -16.78
N ASN A 128 26.57 16.68 -16.64
CA ASN A 128 25.35 16.43 -15.88
C ASN A 128 25.54 15.39 -14.77
N VAL A 129 24.87 15.65 -13.65
CA VAL A 129 24.75 14.72 -12.52
C VAL A 129 23.31 14.23 -12.40
N LEU A 130 23.16 13.07 -11.75
CA LEU A 130 21.89 12.54 -11.27
C LEU A 130 22.05 12.35 -9.76
N GLU A 131 21.36 13.15 -8.96
CA GLU A 131 21.54 13.19 -7.51
C GLU A 131 20.18 13.00 -6.82
N MET A 132 20.19 12.31 -5.69
CA MET A 132 19.03 12.22 -4.82
C MET A 132 19.36 12.83 -3.46
N PHE A 133 18.43 13.64 -2.96
CA PHE A 133 18.48 14.20 -1.62
C PHE A 133 17.27 13.70 -0.84
N VAL A 134 17.51 13.18 0.36
CA VAL A 134 16.49 12.70 1.28
C VAL A 134 16.56 13.59 2.52
N ASN A 135 15.47 14.30 2.82
CA ASN A 135 15.41 15.26 3.93
C ASN A 135 16.54 16.32 3.90
N GLY A 136 16.98 16.67 2.69
CA GLY A 136 18.07 17.62 2.45
C GLY A 136 19.49 17.02 2.46
N GLU A 137 19.64 15.73 2.74
CA GLU A 137 20.93 15.03 2.72
C GLU A 137 21.09 14.24 1.42
N GLN A 138 22.22 14.43 0.73
CA GLN A 138 22.53 13.68 -0.49
C GLN A 138 22.86 12.22 -0.16
N ILE A 139 22.33 11.29 -0.96
CA ILE A 139 22.63 9.85 -0.85
C ILE A 139 23.30 9.32 -2.13
N ASP A 140 24.10 8.26 -1.98
CA ASP A 140 24.90 7.70 -3.08
C ASP A 140 24.14 6.67 -3.93
N THR A 141 23.56 5.65 -3.28
CA THR A 141 22.84 4.55 -3.94
C THR A 141 21.35 4.87 -4.02
N ILE A 142 20.96 5.53 -5.10
CA ILE A 142 19.61 6.08 -5.26
C ILE A 142 18.60 5.02 -5.75
N SER A 143 19.07 3.99 -6.47
CA SER A 143 18.18 2.94 -7.02
C SER A 143 17.69 1.93 -5.97
N GLU A 144 18.42 1.80 -4.86
CA GLU A 144 18.09 0.89 -3.76
C GLU A 144 17.45 1.61 -2.56
N TYR A 145 17.28 2.92 -2.62
CA TYR A 145 16.70 3.69 -1.52
C TYR A 145 15.23 3.31 -1.30
N ILE A 146 14.91 2.95 -0.05
CA ILE A 146 13.58 2.59 0.43
C ILE A 146 13.06 3.78 1.23
N PRO A 147 11.99 4.47 0.76
CA PRO A 147 11.40 5.58 1.48
C PRO A 147 10.92 5.19 2.89
N VAL A 148 11.05 6.12 3.83
CA VAL A 148 10.47 6.05 5.17
C VAL A 148 9.36 7.10 5.27
N ASP A 149 8.41 6.85 6.16
CA ASP A 149 7.27 7.74 6.38
C ASP A 149 7.71 9.20 6.62
N GLU A 150 7.04 10.12 5.92
CA GLU A 150 7.30 11.56 5.87
C GLU A 150 8.62 12.00 5.22
N ASP A 151 9.36 11.10 4.57
CA ASP A 151 10.56 11.51 3.84
C ASP A 151 10.23 12.55 2.77
N ARG A 152 11.15 13.51 2.58
CA ARG A 152 11.10 14.51 1.51
C ARG A 152 12.23 14.24 0.51
N ILE A 153 11.86 13.79 -0.69
CA ILE A 153 12.80 13.29 -1.70
C ILE A 153 12.91 14.28 -2.87
N LEU A 154 14.14 14.73 -3.14
CA LEU A 154 14.49 15.41 -4.40
C LEU A 154 15.26 14.42 -5.28
N LEU A 155 14.78 14.17 -6.50
CA LEU A 155 15.59 13.59 -7.57
C LEU A 155 15.94 14.71 -8.58
N TYR A 156 17.22 14.98 -8.76
CA TYR A 156 17.72 16.05 -9.61
C TYR A 156 18.62 15.51 -10.72
N PHE A 157 18.31 15.88 -11.96
CA PHE A 157 19.19 15.72 -13.12
C PHE A 157 19.56 17.09 -13.71
N GLY A 158 20.85 17.38 -13.87
CA GLY A 158 21.31 18.61 -14.50
C GLY A 158 22.75 18.98 -14.14
N GLU A 159 23.12 20.25 -14.26
CA GLU A 159 24.48 20.72 -13.96
C GLU A 159 24.87 20.46 -12.50
N PRO A 160 26.13 20.05 -12.23
CA PRO A 160 26.63 19.87 -10.86
C PRO A 160 26.70 21.21 -10.11
N ASN A 161 26.48 21.17 -8.79
CA ASN A 161 26.49 22.35 -7.90
C ASN A 161 25.49 23.44 -8.32
N ASN A 162 24.33 23.05 -8.86
CA ASN A 162 23.30 24.01 -9.23
C ASN A 162 22.81 24.78 -7.99
N PRO A 163 22.88 26.14 -8.00
CA PRO A 163 22.54 26.95 -6.83
C PRO A 163 21.06 26.87 -6.44
N LYS A 164 20.19 26.31 -7.28
CA LYS A 164 18.75 26.16 -7.02
C LYS A 164 18.39 24.87 -6.28
N ILE A 165 19.33 23.94 -6.08
CA ILE A 165 19.04 22.66 -5.40
C ILE A 165 18.43 22.90 -4.02
N GLU A 166 18.95 23.85 -3.26
CA GLU A 166 18.40 24.24 -1.95
C GLU A 166 16.96 24.77 -2.06
N ASP A 167 16.66 25.56 -3.10
CA ASP A 167 15.30 26.03 -3.34
C ASP A 167 14.37 24.85 -3.65
N TYR A 168 14.79 23.92 -4.51
CA TYR A 168 14.02 22.72 -4.84
C TYR A 168 13.74 21.84 -3.62
N ILE A 169 14.73 21.63 -2.75
CA ILE A 169 14.56 20.91 -1.48
C ILE A 169 13.53 21.62 -0.59
N ASN A 170 13.55 22.96 -0.52
CA ASN A 170 12.60 23.73 0.28
C ASN A 170 11.19 23.78 -0.30
N GLU A 171 11.04 23.60 -1.62
CA GLU A 171 9.73 23.59 -2.27
C GLU A 171 8.99 22.26 -2.16
N ILE A 172 9.67 21.14 -1.85
CA ILE A 172 8.98 19.86 -1.60
C ILE A 172 7.95 20.07 -0.50
N PRO A 173 6.67 19.68 -0.68
CA PRO A 173 5.68 19.79 0.38
C PRO A 173 6.03 18.93 1.61
N SER A 174 5.20 19.04 2.64
CA SER A 174 5.24 18.15 3.81
C SER A 174 3.84 17.62 4.06
N ASP A 175 3.16 17.20 3.00
CA ASP A 175 1.76 16.80 3.07
C ASP A 175 1.63 15.32 3.45
N ALA A 176 2.70 14.53 3.33
CA ALA A 176 2.77 13.16 3.85
C ALA A 176 2.29 13.05 5.30
N CYS A 177 2.65 14.00 6.17
CA CYS A 177 2.26 13.98 7.58
C CYS A 177 0.73 13.99 7.81
N LEU A 178 -0.05 14.53 6.86
CA LEU A 178 -1.52 14.55 6.94
C LEU A 178 -2.08 13.14 6.82
N TYR A 179 -1.52 12.38 5.88
CA TYR A 179 -1.92 11.01 5.58
C TYR A 179 -1.36 10.03 6.62
N SER A 180 -0.15 10.29 7.14
CA SER A 180 0.44 9.54 8.26
C SER A 180 -0.21 9.86 9.62
N GLY A 181 -1.05 10.89 9.70
CA GLY A 181 -1.76 11.28 10.92
C GLY A 181 -0.87 11.88 12.01
N THR A 182 0.34 12.30 11.66
CA THR A 182 1.36 12.80 12.59
C THR A 182 1.32 14.32 12.77
N CYS A 183 0.60 15.05 11.91
CA CYS A 183 0.36 16.49 12.02
C CYS A 183 -1.14 16.84 12.19
N PRO A 184 -1.80 16.39 13.28
CA PRO A 184 -3.25 16.56 13.48
C PRO A 184 -3.70 18.02 13.54
N GLU A 185 -2.80 18.95 13.85
CA GLU A 185 -3.06 20.39 13.82
C GLU A 185 -3.34 20.93 12.40
N ARG A 186 -2.89 20.22 11.36
CA ARG A 186 -3.12 20.59 9.95
C ARG A 186 -4.42 19.99 9.38
N GLY A 187 -5.09 19.14 10.13
CA GLY A 187 -6.37 18.53 9.75
C GLY A 187 -6.33 17.01 9.83
N VAL A 188 -7.36 16.39 9.25
CA VAL A 188 -7.43 14.94 9.05
C VAL A 188 -7.48 14.72 7.55
N ALA A 189 -6.63 13.83 7.04
CA ALA A 189 -6.67 13.44 5.64
C ALA A 189 -8.07 12.93 5.24
N PRO A 190 -8.51 13.15 4.00
CA PRO A 190 -9.71 12.50 3.50
C PRO A 190 -9.55 10.97 3.60
N PRO A 191 -10.65 10.21 3.73
CA PRO A 191 -10.56 8.75 3.70
C PRO A 191 -9.92 8.29 2.40
N GLU A 192 -8.86 7.50 2.51
CA GLU A 192 -8.17 6.93 1.36
C GLU A 192 -9.04 5.82 0.76
N ASN A 193 -9.60 6.07 -0.41
CA ASN A 193 -10.47 5.11 -1.10
C ASN A 193 -9.60 4.12 -1.89
N CYS A 194 -8.79 3.35 -1.17
CA CYS A 194 -7.99 2.26 -1.75
C CYS A 194 -8.97 1.21 -2.28
N GLY A 195 -8.85 0.79 -3.54
CA GLY A 195 -9.78 -0.21 -4.06
C GLY A 195 -9.75 -1.51 -3.24
N LEU A 196 -10.94 -2.06 -2.96
CA LEU A 196 -11.22 -3.32 -2.24
C LEU A 196 -10.56 -3.58 -0.88
N THR A 197 -9.57 -2.81 -0.43
CA THR A 197 -8.84 -3.07 0.81
C THR A 197 -8.37 -1.79 1.52
N CYS A 198 -9.27 -0.85 1.74
CA CYS A 198 -9.21 0.05 2.89
C CYS A 198 -10.66 0.18 3.41
N GLU A 199 -10.92 -0.39 4.58
CA GLU A 199 -12.21 -0.41 5.28
C GLU A 199 -13.37 -1.23 4.68
N LEU A 200 -13.61 -2.43 5.23
CA LEU A 200 -14.96 -2.90 5.61
C LEU A 200 -14.91 -3.63 6.96
#